data_AF-V9L8H6-F1
#
_entry.id   AF-V9L8H6-F1
#
_cell.length_a   1.000
_cell.length_b   1.000
_cell.length_c   1.000
_cell.angle_alpha   90.00
_cell.angle_beta   90.00
_cell.angle_gamma   90.00
#
_symmetry.space_group_name_H-M   'P 1'
#
loop_
_entity.id
_entity.type
_entity.pdbx_description
1 polymer ?
#
loop_
_entity_poly.entity_id
_entity_poly.type
_entity_poly.pdbx_seq_one_letter_code
_entity_poly.pdbx_strand_id
1 'polypeptide(L)'
;NLTNLFVGSEGTLGLITQVTLRLHGNPEAIVSAVCSFPSVQAAVDSTVQTLQSVTPIARIEFLDDVMIGACNSYSKLNYTEASTLFLEFHGTERSVEEQIHVTKGIVKENSGSDFSWARDAETRSRLWQARHDAWYAAQAMWPGCKIYSTDVCVPLSKLPEVIVATKEDLVKSKLTGPIAGHVGDGNFHCLMVLDPEDKEESRRVQEFTSRLARRALAMQGTCTGEHGIGLGKRQLLIEEMGDTGIQLMRDIKATLDPKNIMNPGKVLRLASEC
;
A
#
# COMPACT_ATOMS: atom_id res chain seq x y z
N ASN A 1 5.59 -28.69 -2.35
CA ASN A 1 4.77 -27.77 -1.53
C ASN A 1 3.64 -27.24 -2.42
N LEU A 2 2.39 -27.70 -2.23
CA LEU A 2 1.23 -27.30 -3.06
C LEU A 2 0.43 -26.12 -2.49
N THR A 3 0.65 -25.76 -1.22
CA THR A 3 -0.09 -24.67 -0.54
C THR A 3 0.05 -23.35 -1.28
N ASN A 4 1.25 -23.03 -1.75
CA ASN A 4 1.55 -21.77 -2.45
C ASN A 4 0.83 -21.64 -3.80
N LEU A 5 0.25 -22.72 -4.33
CA LEU A 5 -0.58 -22.64 -5.53
C LEU A 5 -1.94 -21.99 -5.23
N PHE A 6 -2.46 -22.19 -4.02
CA PHE A 6 -3.77 -21.67 -3.60
C PHE A 6 -3.68 -20.29 -2.94
N VAL A 7 -2.57 -20.00 -2.25
CA VAL A 7 -2.32 -18.68 -1.65
C VAL A 7 -2.18 -17.65 -2.78
N GLY A 8 -3.06 -16.65 -2.81
CA GLY A 8 -3.13 -15.66 -3.90
C GLY A 8 -3.92 -16.11 -5.14
N SER A 9 -4.51 -17.31 -5.15
CA SER A 9 -5.29 -17.79 -6.31
C SER A 9 -6.66 -17.11 -6.47
N GLU A 10 -7.07 -16.28 -5.52
CA GLU A 10 -8.35 -15.57 -5.52
C GLU A 10 -9.57 -16.50 -5.74
N GLY A 11 -9.50 -17.74 -5.26
CA GLY A 11 -10.58 -18.74 -5.41
C GLY A 11 -10.74 -19.30 -6.82
N THR A 12 -9.80 -19.02 -7.73
CA THR A 12 -9.83 -19.55 -9.10
C THR A 12 -9.39 -21.00 -9.18
N LEU A 13 -8.67 -21.53 -8.19
CA LEU A 13 -8.15 -22.90 -8.21
C LEU A 13 -8.87 -23.84 -7.23
N GLY A 14 -9.79 -23.31 -6.42
CA GLY A 14 -10.55 -24.09 -5.43
C GLY A 14 -11.00 -23.23 -4.25
N LEU A 15 -11.56 -23.90 -3.23
CA LEU A 15 -12.04 -23.28 -2.00
C LEU A 15 -11.14 -23.68 -0.84
N ILE A 16 -10.59 -22.68 -0.14
CA ILE A 16 -9.86 -22.89 1.11
C ILE A 16 -10.90 -23.07 2.22
N THR A 17 -10.92 -24.24 2.86
CA THR A 17 -11.87 -24.56 3.94
C THR A 17 -11.26 -24.50 5.32
N GLN A 18 -9.94 -24.67 5.42
CA GLN A 18 -9.18 -24.64 6.66
C GLN A 18 -7.80 -24.06 6.41
N VAL A 19 -7.25 -23.37 7.40
CA VAL A 19 -5.90 -22.79 7.35
C VAL A 19 -5.22 -23.05 8.69
N THR A 20 -3.97 -23.52 8.62
CA THR A 20 -3.10 -23.60 9.80
C THR A 20 -2.05 -22.50 9.70
N LEU A 21 -2.04 -21.59 10.67
CA LEU A 21 -1.15 -20.42 10.69
C LEU A 21 -0.07 -20.58 11.76
N ARG A 22 1.10 -20.00 11.49
CA ARG A 22 2.13 -19.80 12.51
C ARG A 22 1.74 -18.61 13.37
N LEU A 23 1.83 -18.76 14.69
CA LEU A 23 1.64 -17.67 15.65
C LEU A 23 3.00 -17.16 16.15
N HIS A 24 3.03 -15.90 16.55
CA HIS A 24 4.18 -15.26 17.19
C HIS A 24 3.79 -14.81 18.60
N GLY A 25 4.74 -14.80 19.52
CA GLY A 25 4.52 -14.30 20.88
C GLY A 25 4.24 -12.79 20.86
N ASN A 26 3.40 -12.32 21.80
CA ASN A 26 3.22 -10.89 21.98
C ASN A 26 4.54 -10.26 22.43
N PRO A 27 4.98 -9.15 21.80
CA PRO A 27 6.19 -8.46 22.22
C PRO A 27 6.04 -7.87 23.62
N GLU A 28 7.14 -7.78 24.36
CA GLU A 28 7.20 -7.18 25.70
C GLU A 28 6.83 -5.70 25.67
N ALA A 29 7.35 -4.96 24.67
CA ALA A 29 7.10 -3.55 24.46
C ALA A 29 6.67 -3.27 23.01
N ILE A 30 5.71 -2.35 22.84
CA ILE A 30 5.27 -1.80 21.56
C ILE A 30 5.31 -0.28 21.67
N VAL A 31 6.04 0.38 20.77
CA VAL A 31 6.06 1.84 20.65
C VAL A 31 5.61 2.26 19.26
N SER A 32 4.78 3.30 19.23
CA SER A 32 4.35 3.96 18.00
C SER A 32 4.97 5.34 17.94
N ALA A 33 5.48 5.73 16.78
CA ALA A 33 6.00 7.06 16.51
C ALA A 33 5.39 7.65 15.24
N VAL A 34 5.43 8.97 15.13
CA VAL A 34 5.02 9.75 13.97
C VAL A 34 6.04 10.86 13.75
N CYS A 35 6.40 11.12 12.50
CA CYS A 35 7.25 12.24 12.11
C CYS A 35 6.88 12.78 10.74
N SER A 36 7.08 14.08 10.54
CA SER A 36 6.78 14.79 9.30
C SER A 36 8.06 15.08 8.52
N PHE A 37 7.95 15.23 7.20
CA PHE A 37 9.06 15.46 6.30
C PHE A 37 8.73 16.55 5.27
N PRO A 38 9.74 17.32 4.81
CA PRO A 38 9.53 18.37 3.82
C PRO A 38 9.19 17.82 2.42
N SER A 39 9.43 16.54 2.16
CA SER A 39 9.11 15.89 0.87
C SER A 39 8.95 14.38 1.00
N VAL A 40 8.34 13.78 -0.03
CA VAL A 40 8.26 12.32 -0.21
C VAL A 40 9.67 11.71 -0.24
N GLN A 41 10.61 12.36 -0.93
CA GLN A 41 11.99 11.89 -1.04
C GLN A 41 12.63 11.76 0.35
N ALA A 42 12.53 12.79 1.18
CA ALA A 42 13.07 12.78 2.54
C ALA A 42 12.45 11.69 3.43
N ALA A 43 11.13 11.45 3.32
CA ALA A 43 10.45 10.39 4.05
C ALA A 43 10.91 9.00 3.61
N VAL A 44 11.04 8.76 2.30
CA VAL A 44 11.44 7.46 1.78
C VAL A 44 12.94 7.21 2.00
N ASP A 45 13.80 8.22 1.89
CA ASP A 45 15.23 8.10 2.23
C ASP A 45 15.41 7.69 3.69
N SER A 46 14.62 8.27 4.59
CA SER A 46 14.58 7.87 6.01
C SER A 46 14.14 6.42 6.18
N THR A 47 13.13 5.99 5.40
CA THR A 47 12.65 4.59 5.40
C THR A 47 13.76 3.63 4.96
N VAL A 48 14.42 3.91 3.84
CA VAL A 48 15.51 3.08 3.30
C VAL A 48 16.68 2.99 4.28
N GLN A 49 17.13 4.13 4.83
CA GLN A 49 18.22 4.17 5.80
C GLN A 49 17.86 3.42 7.09
N THR A 50 16.62 3.55 7.57
CA THR A 50 16.13 2.82 8.75
C THR A 50 16.20 1.31 8.52
N LEU A 51 15.71 0.82 7.38
CA LEU A 51 15.78 -0.60 7.02
C LEU A 51 17.23 -1.10 6.81
N GLN A 52 18.12 -0.26 6.29
CA GLN A 52 19.54 -0.59 6.12
C GLN A 52 20.35 -0.55 7.42
N SER A 53 19.87 0.16 8.45
CA SER A 53 20.55 0.28 9.75
C SER A 53 20.53 -1.01 10.58
N VAL A 54 19.94 -2.10 10.08
CA VAL A 54 19.74 -3.39 10.79
C VAL A 54 18.90 -3.24 12.07
N THR A 55 18.27 -2.08 12.26
CA THR A 55 17.30 -1.84 13.32
C THR A 55 16.01 -2.59 12.99
N PRO A 56 15.60 -3.60 13.78
CA PRO A 56 14.33 -4.28 13.53
C PRO A 56 13.20 -3.27 13.75
N ILE A 57 12.38 -3.07 12.73
CA ILE A 57 11.19 -2.21 12.80
C ILE A 57 9.97 -3.05 12.45
N ALA A 58 8.88 -2.87 13.20
CA ALA A 58 7.68 -3.68 13.02
C ALA A 58 6.82 -3.16 11.86
N ARG A 59 6.72 -1.84 11.71
CA ARG A 59 5.91 -1.18 10.66
C ARG A 59 6.53 0.16 10.25
N ILE A 60 6.49 0.45 8.96
CA ILE A 60 6.75 1.78 8.40
C ILE A 60 5.63 2.11 7.42
N GLU A 61 4.77 3.02 7.84
CA GLU A 61 3.62 3.49 7.09
C GLU A 61 3.84 4.95 6.67
N PHE A 62 3.18 5.36 5.58
CA PHE A 62 3.28 6.69 5.01
C PHE A 62 1.91 7.26 4.71
N LEU A 63 1.75 8.56 4.92
CA LEU A 63 0.66 9.36 4.37
C LEU A 63 1.26 10.61 3.69
N ASP A 64 0.71 10.99 2.54
CA ASP A 64 1.06 12.26 1.93
C ASP A 64 0.30 13.43 2.58
N ASP A 65 0.70 14.66 2.23
CA ASP A 65 0.09 15.90 2.71
C ASP A 65 -1.43 15.95 2.47
N VAL A 66 -1.89 15.49 1.31
CA VAL A 66 -3.33 15.44 0.98
C VAL A 66 -4.06 14.47 1.92
N MET A 67 -3.49 13.29 2.18
CA MET A 67 -4.07 12.33 3.11
C MET A 67 -4.06 12.84 4.55
N ILE A 68 -3.00 13.52 4.98
CA ILE A 68 -2.94 14.14 6.31
C ILE A 68 -4.01 15.23 6.45
N GLY A 69 -4.20 16.08 5.45
CA GLY A 69 -5.25 17.10 5.45
C GLY A 69 -6.67 16.49 5.54
N ALA A 70 -6.90 15.38 4.83
CA ALA A 70 -8.15 14.62 4.94
C ALA A 70 -8.34 14.07 6.37
N CYS A 71 -7.31 13.48 6.95
CA CYS A 71 -7.35 12.94 8.32
C CYS A 71 -7.57 14.03 9.38
N ASN A 72 -6.91 15.19 9.25
CA ASN A 72 -7.12 16.34 10.11
C ASN A 72 -8.60 16.78 10.09
N SER A 73 -9.17 16.90 8.89
CA SER A 73 -10.56 17.34 8.70
C SER A 73 -11.58 16.34 9.26
N TYR A 74 -11.37 15.05 8.99
CA TYR A 74 -12.26 13.95 9.39
C TYR A 74 -12.19 13.68 10.90
N SER A 75 -10.98 13.43 11.42
CA SER A 75 -10.76 12.99 12.81
C SER A 75 -10.49 14.13 13.80
N LYS A 76 -10.56 15.40 13.33
CA LYS A 76 -10.29 16.60 14.15
C LYS A 76 -8.88 16.62 14.74
N LEU A 77 -7.91 16.25 13.91
CA LEU A 77 -6.48 16.22 14.25
C LEU A 77 -5.81 17.54 13.82
N ASN A 78 -4.58 17.75 14.29
CA ASN A 78 -3.82 18.98 14.09
C ASN A 78 -2.40 18.72 13.58
N TYR A 79 -2.20 17.68 12.78
CA TYR A 79 -0.91 17.39 12.17
C TYR A 79 -0.54 18.45 11.12
N THR A 80 0.74 18.71 10.97
CA THR A 80 1.25 19.48 9.81
C THR A 80 0.93 18.72 8.53
N GLU A 81 0.29 19.38 7.55
CA GLU A 81 -0.01 18.78 6.24
C GLU A 81 1.28 18.62 5.42
N ALA A 82 1.98 17.51 5.66
CA ALA A 82 3.25 17.18 5.06
C ALA A 82 3.37 15.67 4.86
N SER A 83 4.37 15.24 4.08
CA SER A 83 4.74 13.83 3.98
C SER A 83 5.07 13.28 5.36
N THR A 84 4.32 12.29 5.83
CA THR A 84 4.36 11.84 7.22
C THR A 84 4.59 10.34 7.30
N LEU A 85 5.53 9.92 8.14
CA LEU A 85 5.73 8.50 8.47
C LEU A 85 5.08 8.15 9.80
N PHE A 86 4.52 6.95 9.87
CA PHE A 86 4.05 6.32 11.09
C PHE A 86 4.88 5.05 11.30
N LEU A 87 5.56 4.97 12.43
CA LEU A 87 6.56 3.93 12.74
C LEU A 87 6.11 3.12 13.94
N GLU A 88 6.27 1.80 13.89
CA GLU A 88 5.99 0.91 15.02
C GLU A 88 7.20 0.04 15.35
N PHE A 89 7.53 -0.06 16.63
CA PHE A 89 8.72 -0.73 17.16
C PHE A 89 8.29 -1.79 18.16
N HIS A 90 8.78 -3.02 17.99
CA HIS A 90 8.48 -4.15 18.88
C HIS A 90 9.78 -4.72 19.45
N GLY A 91 9.73 -5.22 20.68
CA GLY A 91 10.88 -5.88 21.30
C GLY A 91 10.81 -5.88 22.81
N THR A 92 11.97 -5.99 23.45
CA THR A 92 12.15 -5.68 24.87
C THR A 92 12.18 -4.16 25.05
N GLU A 93 11.97 -3.67 26.28
CA GLU A 93 12.05 -2.23 26.58
C GLU A 93 13.36 -1.60 26.09
N ARG A 94 14.49 -2.27 26.35
CA ARG A 94 15.82 -1.80 25.93
C ARG A 94 16.00 -1.80 24.41
N SER A 95 15.50 -2.83 23.72
CA SER A 95 15.62 -2.92 22.26
C SER A 95 14.83 -1.81 21.59
N VAL A 96 13.60 -1.55 22.05
CA VAL A 96 12.76 -0.49 21.48
C VAL A 96 13.36 0.90 21.72
N GLU A 97 13.98 1.14 22.88
CA GLU A 97 14.71 2.39 23.13
C GLU A 97 15.85 2.64 22.14
N GLU A 98 16.64 1.61 21.85
CA GLU A 98 17.71 1.67 20.86
C GLU A 98 17.15 1.91 19.45
N GLN A 99 16.09 1.19 19.07
CA GLN A 99 15.42 1.36 17.77
C GLN A 99 14.93 2.80 17.57
N ILE A 100 14.29 3.39 18.60
CA ILE A 100 13.82 4.78 18.57
C ILE A 100 15.01 5.75 18.46
N HIS A 101 16.08 5.53 19.23
CA HIS A 101 17.25 6.42 19.23
C HIS A 101 17.89 6.49 17.84
N VAL A 102 18.15 5.32 17.23
CA VAL A 102 18.72 5.22 15.87
C VAL A 102 17.79 5.86 14.85
N THR A 103 16.50 5.47 14.86
CA THR A 103 15.52 5.97 13.89
C THR A 103 15.34 7.48 14.00
N LYS A 104 15.32 8.04 15.22
CA LYS A 104 15.24 9.50 15.42
C LYS A 104 16.47 10.23 14.86
N GLY A 105 17.66 9.63 14.93
CA GLY A 105 18.86 10.15 14.29
C GLY A 105 18.70 10.24 12.77
N ILE A 106 18.28 9.14 12.15
CA ILE A 106 18.02 9.05 10.69
C ILE A 106 16.95 10.07 10.25
N VAL A 107 15.84 10.16 10.98
CA VAL A 107 14.78 11.14 10.70
C VAL A 107 15.36 12.56 10.69
N LYS A 108 16.19 12.91 11.68
CA LYS A 108 16.83 14.23 11.75
C LYS A 108 17.80 14.49 10.60
N GLU A 109 18.61 13.50 10.22
CA GLU A 109 19.56 13.61 9.10
C GLU A 109 18.86 13.87 7.77
N ASN A 110 17.65 13.32 7.59
CA ASN A 110 16.82 13.53 6.42
C ASN A 110 15.82 14.71 6.60
N SER A 111 16.11 15.64 7.51
CA SER A 111 15.30 16.86 7.74
C SER A 111 13.86 16.62 8.21
N GLY A 112 13.58 15.46 8.81
CA GLY A 112 12.30 15.19 9.45
C GLY A 112 12.10 15.98 10.75
N SER A 113 10.85 16.32 11.04
CA SER A 113 10.42 17.10 12.19
C SER A 113 9.37 16.36 13.03
N ASP A 114 9.05 16.94 14.19
CA ASP A 114 7.90 16.54 15.01
C ASP A 114 7.87 15.06 15.39
N PHE A 115 9.06 14.48 15.61
CA PHE A 115 9.20 13.08 16.02
C PHE A 115 8.58 12.87 17.40
N SER A 116 7.32 12.44 17.41
CA SER A 116 6.51 12.15 18.59
C SER A 116 6.32 10.65 18.71
N TRP A 117 6.46 10.10 19.91
CA TRP A 117 6.30 8.67 20.14
C TRP A 117 5.64 8.39 21.49
N ALA A 118 4.97 7.24 21.59
CA ALA A 118 4.29 6.81 22.80
C ALA A 118 4.41 5.30 23.05
N ARG A 119 4.41 4.92 24.33
CA ARG A 119 4.37 3.51 24.80
C ARG A 119 2.98 3.09 25.23
N ASP A 120 2.24 3.99 25.89
CA ASP A 120 0.92 3.68 26.42
C ASP A 120 -0.08 3.48 25.27
N ALA A 121 -0.91 2.44 25.41
CA ALA A 121 -1.79 2.01 24.33
C ALA A 121 -2.73 3.14 23.86
N GLU A 122 -3.25 3.95 24.77
CA GLU A 122 -4.15 5.07 24.45
C GLU A 122 -3.47 6.13 23.59
N THR A 123 -2.29 6.61 23.99
CA THR A 123 -1.56 7.63 23.22
C THR A 123 -1.01 7.07 21.92
N ARG A 124 -0.61 5.79 21.86
CA ARG A 124 -0.28 5.13 20.59
C ARG A 124 -1.48 5.13 19.63
N SER A 125 -2.65 4.72 20.11
CA SER A 125 -3.88 4.72 19.32
C SER A 125 -4.23 6.12 18.80
N ARG A 126 -4.04 7.17 19.63
CA ARG A 126 -4.22 8.56 19.20
C ARG A 126 -3.18 8.99 18.15
N LEU A 127 -1.91 8.66 18.36
CA LEU A 127 -0.83 8.98 17.41
C LEU A 127 -1.06 8.32 16.05
N TRP A 128 -1.58 7.11 16.02
CA TRP A 128 -1.83 6.35 14.80
C TRP A 128 -3.25 6.51 14.24
N GLN A 129 -4.08 7.35 14.87
CA GLN A 129 -5.46 7.55 14.45
C GLN A 129 -5.56 7.99 12.98
N ALA A 130 -4.72 8.93 12.54
CA ALA A 130 -4.68 9.36 11.14
C ALA A 130 -4.44 8.18 10.17
N ARG A 131 -3.49 7.30 10.47
CA ARG A 131 -3.19 6.14 9.62
C ARG A 131 -4.32 5.11 9.61
N HIS A 132 -4.97 4.88 10.75
CA HIS A 132 -6.12 3.96 10.85
C HIS A 132 -7.37 4.50 10.14
N ASP A 133 -7.61 5.80 10.25
CA ASP A 133 -8.79 6.46 9.69
C ASP A 133 -8.63 6.82 8.20
N ALA A 134 -7.44 6.65 7.60
CA ALA A 134 -7.09 7.11 6.25
C ALA A 134 -8.13 6.78 5.17
N TRP A 135 -8.67 5.55 5.17
CA TRP A 135 -9.74 5.17 4.24
C TRP A 135 -11.01 6.01 4.42
N TYR A 136 -11.49 6.13 5.66
CA TYR A 136 -12.71 6.88 5.98
C TYR A 136 -12.50 8.38 5.77
N ALA A 137 -11.32 8.88 6.11
CA ALA A 137 -10.93 10.26 5.88
C ALA A 137 -10.94 10.62 4.39
N ALA A 138 -10.36 9.76 3.53
CA ALA A 138 -10.43 9.92 2.09
C ALA A 138 -11.88 9.91 1.59
N GLN A 139 -12.72 9.02 2.11
CA GLN A 139 -14.13 8.92 1.70
C GLN A 139 -14.92 10.17 2.08
N ALA A 140 -14.61 10.74 3.24
CA ALA A 140 -15.28 11.92 3.79
C ALA A 140 -14.85 13.22 3.11
N MET A 141 -13.82 13.22 2.26
CA MET A 141 -13.38 14.43 1.55
C MET A 141 -14.52 15.07 0.76
N TRP A 142 -15.31 14.25 0.04
CA TRP A 142 -16.43 14.72 -0.80
C TRP A 142 -17.70 13.89 -0.55
N PRO A 143 -18.72 14.48 0.09
CA PRO A 143 -20.01 13.82 0.30
C PRO A 143 -20.66 13.38 -1.03
N GLY A 144 -21.10 12.12 -1.09
CA GLY A 144 -21.74 11.54 -2.27
C GLY A 144 -20.78 10.85 -3.24
N CYS A 145 -19.47 11.09 -3.13
CA CYS A 145 -18.45 10.40 -3.93
C CYS A 145 -18.15 9.00 -3.39
N LYS A 146 -17.50 8.19 -4.24
CA LYS A 146 -16.99 6.84 -3.91
C LYS A 146 -15.46 6.82 -4.01
N ILE A 147 -14.84 5.92 -3.25
CA ILE A 147 -13.42 5.64 -3.38
C ILE A 147 -13.21 4.56 -4.45
N TYR A 148 -12.28 4.83 -5.36
CA TYR A 148 -11.58 3.82 -6.15
C TYR A 148 -10.16 3.68 -5.60
N SER A 149 -9.81 2.49 -5.13
CA SER A 149 -8.48 2.19 -4.61
C SER A 149 -7.66 1.42 -5.62
N THR A 150 -6.42 1.83 -5.79
CA THR A 150 -5.40 1.06 -6.51
C THR A 150 -4.12 1.05 -5.72
N ASP A 151 -3.33 0.01 -5.92
CA ASP A 151 -2.07 -0.25 -5.24
C ASP A 151 -1.05 -0.79 -6.24
N VAL A 152 0.22 -0.46 -5.99
CA VAL A 152 1.38 -1.01 -6.69
C VAL A 152 2.50 -1.24 -5.67
N CYS A 153 3.47 -2.06 -6.02
CA CYS A 153 4.70 -2.21 -5.23
C CYS A 153 5.91 -2.08 -6.14
N VAL A 154 6.97 -1.42 -5.67
CA VAL A 154 8.23 -1.22 -6.40
C VAL A 154 9.41 -1.49 -5.47
N PRO A 155 10.62 -1.74 -6.02
CA PRO A 155 11.83 -1.73 -5.19
C PRO A 155 11.91 -0.44 -4.37
N LEU A 156 12.31 -0.52 -3.10
CA LEU A 156 12.36 0.63 -2.18
C LEU A 156 13.14 1.83 -2.76
N SER A 157 14.22 1.57 -3.50
CA SER A 157 15.03 2.60 -4.17
C SER A 157 14.28 3.37 -5.27
N LYS A 158 13.14 2.85 -5.74
CA LYS A 158 12.25 3.45 -6.76
C LYS A 158 10.99 4.07 -6.18
N LEU A 159 10.71 3.82 -4.90
CA LEU A 159 9.52 4.32 -4.22
C LEU A 159 9.38 5.86 -4.21
N PRO A 160 10.45 6.66 -3.99
CA PRO A 160 10.31 8.12 -4.06
C PRO A 160 9.91 8.59 -5.47
N GLU A 161 10.61 8.06 -6.48
CA GLU A 161 10.44 8.40 -7.90
C GLU A 161 9.00 8.11 -8.34
N VAL A 162 8.48 6.92 -8.02
CA VAL A 162 7.12 6.54 -8.42
C VAL A 162 6.06 7.36 -7.70
N ILE A 163 6.19 7.65 -6.40
CA ILE A 163 5.19 8.43 -5.66
C ILE A 163 5.16 9.86 -6.19
N VAL A 164 6.31 10.52 -6.38
CA VAL A 164 6.39 11.88 -6.94
C VAL A 164 5.74 11.95 -8.32
N ALA A 165 6.11 11.04 -9.23
CA ALA A 165 5.51 10.97 -10.56
C ALA A 165 4.00 10.70 -10.49
N THR A 166 3.53 9.95 -9.48
CA THR A 166 2.11 9.64 -9.28
C THR A 166 1.34 10.87 -8.85
N LYS A 167 1.88 11.67 -7.93
CA LYS A 167 1.29 12.95 -7.52
C LYS A 167 1.19 13.93 -8.68
N GLU A 168 2.23 14.03 -9.51
CA GLU A 168 2.18 14.86 -10.72
C GLU A 168 1.11 14.39 -11.71
N ASP A 169 0.95 13.09 -11.89
CA ASP A 169 -0.05 12.51 -12.80
C ASP A 169 -1.48 12.70 -12.27
N LEU A 170 -1.70 12.64 -10.95
CA LEU A 170 -2.99 12.99 -10.33
C LEU A 170 -3.40 14.43 -10.66
N VAL A 171 -2.47 15.38 -10.50
CA VAL A 171 -2.70 16.80 -10.83
C VAL A 171 -2.98 16.97 -12.33
N LYS A 172 -2.16 16.39 -13.20
CA LYS A 172 -2.34 16.44 -14.67
C LYS A 172 -3.68 15.82 -15.11
N SER A 173 -4.11 14.78 -14.42
CA SER A 173 -5.36 14.07 -14.68
C SER A 173 -6.59 14.74 -14.05
N LYS A 174 -6.40 15.81 -13.27
CA LYS A 174 -7.46 16.47 -12.49
C LYS A 174 -8.22 15.47 -11.61
N LEU A 175 -7.47 14.62 -10.91
CA LEU A 175 -8.00 13.63 -9.98
C LEU A 175 -7.52 13.95 -8.57
N THR A 176 -8.41 13.75 -7.59
CA THR A 176 -8.04 13.79 -6.18
C THR A 176 -7.79 12.36 -5.71
N GLY A 177 -6.54 12.06 -5.36
CA GLY A 177 -6.14 10.73 -4.90
C GLY A 177 -5.09 10.82 -3.81
N PRO A 178 -5.50 10.96 -2.53
CA PRO A 178 -4.59 10.91 -1.41
C PRO A 178 -3.82 9.59 -1.39
N ILE A 179 -2.57 9.64 -0.92
CA ILE A 179 -1.66 8.50 -0.91
C ILE A 179 -1.46 8.01 0.52
N ALA A 180 -1.61 6.70 0.70
CA ALA A 180 -1.20 5.97 1.90
C ALA A 180 -0.29 4.82 1.47
N GLY A 181 0.68 4.42 2.28
CA GLY A 181 1.54 3.31 1.87
C GLY A 181 2.22 2.54 2.99
N HIS A 182 2.36 1.24 2.77
CA HIS A 182 3.24 0.34 3.49
C HIS A 182 4.66 0.50 2.94
N VAL A 183 5.26 1.67 3.17
CA VAL A 183 6.51 2.07 2.49
C VAL A 183 7.72 1.27 2.96
N GLY A 184 7.64 0.58 4.10
CA GLY A 184 8.62 -0.42 4.51
C GLY A 184 8.73 -1.59 3.53
N ASP A 185 7.65 -1.90 2.81
CA ASP A 185 7.54 -3.01 1.87
C ASP A 185 7.62 -2.56 0.40
N GLY A 186 7.82 -1.26 0.14
CA GLY A 186 7.81 -0.70 -1.22
C GLY A 186 6.41 -0.54 -1.82
N ASN A 187 5.35 -0.72 -1.02
CA ASN A 187 3.97 -0.67 -1.45
C ASN A 187 3.28 0.65 -1.08
N PHE A 188 2.47 1.17 -2.00
CA PHE A 188 1.58 2.30 -1.72
C PHE A 188 0.26 2.22 -2.50
N HIS A 189 -0.69 3.00 -2.02
CA HIS A 189 -2.07 3.08 -2.47
C HIS A 189 -2.37 4.50 -2.93
N CYS A 190 -3.22 4.61 -3.94
CA CYS A 190 -3.90 5.85 -4.30
C CYS A 190 -5.41 5.66 -4.09
N LEU A 191 -5.99 6.45 -3.20
CA LEU A 191 -7.42 6.40 -2.87
C LEU A 191 -8.17 7.48 -3.67
N MET A 192 -8.45 7.25 -4.95
CA MET A 192 -9.12 8.27 -5.77
C MET A 192 -10.58 8.43 -5.34
N VAL A 193 -10.98 9.66 -5.05
CA VAL A 193 -12.36 10.01 -4.69
C VAL A 193 -13.04 10.52 -5.96
N LEU A 194 -14.12 9.86 -6.38
CA LEU A 194 -14.82 10.20 -7.63
C LEU A 194 -16.35 10.25 -7.47
N ASP A 195 -17.01 11.05 -8.30
CA ASP A 195 -18.46 11.02 -8.50
C ASP A 195 -18.82 9.80 -9.38
N PRO A 196 -19.63 8.83 -8.88
CA PRO A 196 -20.03 7.67 -9.66
C PRO A 196 -20.88 8.01 -10.90
N GLU A 197 -21.50 9.20 -10.96
CA GLU A 197 -22.30 9.64 -12.10
C GLU A 197 -21.45 10.35 -13.18
N ASP A 198 -20.23 10.79 -12.84
CA ASP A 198 -19.28 11.36 -13.80
C ASP A 198 -18.50 10.24 -14.52
N LYS A 199 -19.01 9.87 -15.70
CA LYS A 199 -18.39 8.88 -16.59
C LYS A 199 -17.02 9.30 -17.10
N GLU A 200 -16.80 10.60 -17.26
CA GLU A 200 -15.53 11.12 -17.77
C GLU A 200 -14.47 11.12 -16.67
N GLU A 201 -14.84 11.42 -15.42
CA GLU A 201 -13.98 11.19 -14.26
C GLU A 201 -13.63 9.71 -14.09
N SER A 202 -14.63 8.83 -14.19
CA SER A 202 -14.43 7.38 -14.15
C SER A 202 -13.44 6.90 -15.22
N ARG A 203 -13.51 7.46 -16.45
CA ARG A 203 -12.54 7.17 -17.52
C ARG A 203 -11.13 7.64 -17.16
N ARG A 204 -10.99 8.88 -16.66
CA ARG A 204 -9.69 9.41 -16.22
C ARG A 204 -9.07 8.56 -15.11
N VAL A 205 -9.87 8.10 -14.15
CA VAL A 205 -9.43 7.17 -13.08
C VAL A 205 -8.88 5.88 -13.68
N GLN A 206 -9.60 5.23 -14.59
CA GLN A 206 -9.13 3.97 -15.21
C GLN A 206 -7.83 4.14 -16.01
N GLU A 207 -7.70 5.26 -16.72
CA GLU A 207 -6.47 5.58 -17.47
C GLU A 207 -5.30 5.85 -16.54
N PHE A 208 -5.53 6.61 -15.47
CA PHE A 208 -4.55 6.88 -14.44
C PHE A 208 -4.07 5.58 -13.77
N THR A 209 -4.99 4.70 -13.34
CA THR A 209 -4.63 3.44 -12.68
C THR A 209 -3.80 2.54 -13.59
N SER A 210 -4.11 2.53 -14.90
CA SER A 210 -3.35 1.78 -15.89
C SER A 210 -1.96 2.35 -16.09
N ARG A 211 -1.80 3.68 -16.14
CA ARG A 211 -0.49 4.33 -16.23
C ARG A 211 0.35 4.11 -14.97
N LEU A 212 -0.26 4.19 -13.79
CA LEU A 212 0.39 3.94 -12.52
C LEU A 212 0.95 2.51 -12.46
N ALA A 213 0.13 1.52 -12.78
CA ALA A 213 0.57 0.12 -12.81
C ALA A 213 1.73 -0.10 -13.80
N ARG A 214 1.63 0.41 -15.03
CA ARG A 214 2.72 0.30 -16.03
C ARG A 214 3.99 1.02 -15.61
N ARG A 215 3.88 2.15 -14.91
CA ARG A 215 5.03 2.85 -14.33
C ARG A 215 5.73 1.97 -13.29
N ALA A 216 4.97 1.30 -12.42
CA ALA A 216 5.53 0.36 -11.46
C ALA A 216 6.22 -0.82 -12.16
N LEU A 217 5.59 -1.43 -13.18
CA LEU A 217 6.19 -2.50 -13.97
C LEU A 217 7.51 -2.08 -14.65
N ALA A 218 7.56 -0.88 -15.23
CA ALA A 218 8.77 -0.33 -15.83
C ALA A 218 9.91 -0.12 -14.82
N MET A 219 9.59 -0.02 -13.53
CA MET A 219 10.54 0.08 -12.41
C MET A 219 10.85 -1.27 -11.76
N GLN A 220 10.54 -2.39 -12.42
CA GLN A 220 10.68 -3.76 -11.89
C GLN A 220 9.83 -4.00 -10.64
N GLY A 221 8.73 -3.27 -10.50
CA GLY A 221 7.70 -3.51 -9.52
C GLY A 221 6.60 -4.44 -10.03
N THR A 222 5.47 -4.44 -9.33
CA THR A 222 4.27 -5.22 -9.65
C THR A 222 3.05 -4.31 -9.79
N CYS A 223 2.10 -4.71 -10.64
CA CYS A 223 0.85 -3.97 -10.84
C CYS A 223 -0.09 -4.04 -9.62
N THR A 224 0.21 -4.89 -8.63
CA THR A 224 -0.55 -5.00 -7.38
C THR A 224 0.37 -5.42 -6.24
N GLY A 225 0.36 -4.67 -5.14
CA GLY A 225 1.10 -5.03 -3.93
C GLY A 225 0.34 -6.05 -3.07
N GLU A 226 -0.98 -5.85 -2.89
CA GLU A 226 -1.77 -6.67 -1.95
C GLU A 226 -3.20 -7.00 -2.40
N HIS A 227 -3.87 -6.15 -3.20
CA HIS A 227 -5.30 -6.35 -3.49
C HIS A 227 -5.60 -7.46 -4.51
N GLY A 228 -4.58 -7.92 -5.24
CA GLY A 228 -4.71 -8.94 -6.27
C GLY A 228 -5.15 -8.39 -7.63
N ILE A 229 -5.45 -9.32 -8.53
CA ILE A 229 -5.72 -9.05 -9.95
C ILE A 229 -7.22 -8.88 -10.21
N GLY A 230 -8.03 -9.78 -9.65
CA GLY A 230 -9.48 -9.81 -9.83
C GLY A 230 -9.90 -9.68 -11.29
N LEU A 231 -10.86 -8.79 -11.55
CA LEU A 231 -11.28 -8.46 -12.92
C LEU A 231 -10.48 -7.29 -13.51
N GLY A 232 -10.09 -6.33 -12.66
CA GLY A 232 -9.61 -5.01 -13.08
C GLY A 232 -8.19 -5.00 -13.62
N LYS A 233 -7.31 -5.87 -13.12
CA LYS A 233 -5.87 -5.86 -13.49
C LYS A 233 -5.44 -7.02 -14.39
N ARG A 234 -6.38 -7.79 -14.96
CA ARG A 234 -6.06 -8.97 -15.79
C ARG A 234 -5.13 -8.65 -16.97
N GLN A 235 -5.34 -7.51 -17.62
CA GLN A 235 -4.47 -7.09 -18.72
C GLN A 235 -3.06 -6.75 -18.23
N LEU A 236 -2.95 -6.13 -17.05
CA LEU A 236 -1.66 -5.82 -16.43
C LEU A 236 -0.93 -7.08 -15.97
N LEU A 237 -1.64 -8.10 -15.50
CA LEU A 237 -1.05 -9.41 -15.20
C LEU A 237 -0.40 -10.03 -16.45
N ILE A 238 -1.03 -9.89 -17.63
CA ILE A 238 -0.45 -10.38 -18.88
C ILE A 238 0.84 -9.63 -19.22
N GLU A 239 0.84 -8.30 -19.05
CA GLU A 239 2.03 -7.47 -19.24
C GLU A 239 3.16 -7.82 -18.26
N GLU A 240 2.82 -8.12 -17.00
CA GLU A 240 3.77 -8.44 -15.93
C GLU A 240 4.38 -9.85 -16.05
N MET A 241 3.55 -10.87 -16.32
CA MET A 241 3.97 -12.28 -16.35
C MET A 241 4.50 -12.73 -17.72
N GLY A 242 4.13 -12.00 -18.79
CA GLY A 242 4.41 -12.39 -20.17
C GLY A 242 3.67 -13.65 -20.62
N ASP A 243 3.78 -13.96 -21.92
CA ASP A 243 3.01 -15.05 -22.54
C ASP A 243 3.26 -16.42 -21.90
N THR A 244 4.52 -16.73 -21.59
CA THR A 244 4.90 -18.00 -20.97
C THR A 244 4.31 -18.15 -19.56
N GLY A 245 4.38 -17.09 -18.74
CA GLY A 245 3.84 -17.10 -17.38
C GLY A 245 2.32 -17.26 -17.38
N ILE A 246 1.64 -16.50 -18.26
CA ILE A 246 0.19 -16.61 -18.43
C ILE A 246 -0.23 -17.98 -18.93
N GLN A 247 0.48 -18.57 -19.89
CA GLN A 247 0.15 -19.90 -20.38
C GLN A 247 0.26 -20.95 -19.27
N LEU A 248 1.33 -20.91 -18.48
CA LEU A 248 1.49 -21.80 -17.33
C LEU A 248 0.33 -21.65 -16.33
N MET A 249 -0.07 -20.42 -16.01
CA MET A 249 -1.20 -20.17 -15.11
C MET A 249 -2.53 -20.72 -15.67
N ARG A 250 -2.76 -20.60 -16.99
CA ARG A 250 -3.93 -21.19 -17.66
C ARG A 250 -3.92 -22.71 -17.63
N ASP A 251 -2.77 -23.34 -17.87
CA ASP A 251 -2.63 -24.80 -17.85
C ASP A 251 -2.91 -25.37 -16.45
N ILE A 252 -2.43 -24.69 -15.41
CA ILE A 252 -2.74 -25.02 -14.02
C ILE A 252 -4.25 -24.90 -13.76
N LYS A 253 -4.87 -23.78 -14.15
CA LYS A 253 -6.31 -23.54 -13.99
C LYS A 253 -7.14 -24.62 -14.70
N ALA A 254 -6.80 -24.95 -15.94
CA ALA A 254 -7.51 -25.97 -16.72
C ALA A 254 -7.33 -27.38 -16.14
N THR A 255 -6.17 -27.65 -15.52
CA THR A 255 -5.88 -28.93 -14.85
C THR A 255 -6.69 -29.09 -13.56
N LEU A 256 -6.77 -28.05 -12.73
CA LEU A 256 -7.44 -28.10 -11.43
C LEU A 256 -8.95 -27.86 -11.49
N ASP A 257 -9.41 -27.10 -12.48
CA ASP A 257 -10.82 -26.78 -12.70
C ASP A 257 -11.18 -26.92 -14.19
N PRO A 258 -11.25 -28.16 -14.72
CA PRO A 258 -11.50 -28.42 -16.14
C PRO A 258 -12.89 -28.00 -16.61
N LYS A 259 -13.84 -27.79 -15.68
CA LYS A 259 -15.19 -27.28 -15.99
C LYS A 259 -15.27 -25.75 -15.89
N ASN A 260 -14.19 -25.09 -15.46
CA ASN A 260 -14.11 -23.65 -15.27
C ASN A 260 -15.25 -23.08 -14.41
N ILE A 261 -15.57 -23.73 -13.28
CA ILE A 261 -16.64 -23.31 -12.36
C ILE A 261 -16.12 -22.52 -11.15
N MET A 262 -14.82 -22.55 -10.89
CA MET A 262 -14.19 -21.85 -9.77
C MET A 262 -13.86 -20.41 -10.17
N ASN A 263 -14.75 -19.49 -9.80
CA ASN A 263 -14.59 -18.04 -9.98
C ASN A 263 -14.20 -17.62 -11.42
N PRO A 264 -14.97 -18.04 -12.45
CA PRO A 264 -14.60 -17.88 -13.84
C PRO A 264 -14.40 -16.42 -14.23
N GLY A 265 -13.43 -16.20 -15.12
CA GLY A 265 -13.08 -14.88 -15.63
C GLY A 265 -12.34 -13.95 -14.66
N LYS A 266 -12.15 -14.30 -13.38
CA LYS A 266 -11.27 -13.54 -12.48
C LYS A 266 -9.82 -14.02 -12.60
N VAL A 267 -8.86 -13.11 -12.43
CA VAL A 267 -7.39 -13.27 -12.62
C VAL A 267 -7.00 -13.58 -14.06
N LEU A 268 -7.60 -14.59 -14.69
CA LEU A 268 -7.30 -15.06 -16.03
C LEU A 268 -8.60 -15.30 -16.80
N ARG A 269 -8.52 -15.29 -18.12
CA ARG A 269 -9.51 -15.93 -19.00
C ARG A 269 -8.90 -17.18 -19.62
N LEU A 270 -9.69 -18.23 -19.72
CA LEU A 270 -9.31 -19.41 -20.49
C LEU A 270 -9.53 -19.14 -21.98
N ALA A 271 -8.74 -19.79 -22.84
CA ALA A 271 -8.84 -19.60 -24.29
C ALA A 271 -10.24 -19.97 -24.85
N SER A 272 -11.00 -20.82 -24.15
CA SER A 272 -12.38 -21.15 -24.46
C SER A 272 -13.39 -20.02 -24.21
N GLU A 273 -12.97 -18.92 -23.59
CA GLU A 273 -13.80 -17.74 -23.26
C GLU A 273 -13.46 -16.49 -24.12
N CYS A 274 -12.48 -16.59 -25.02
CA CYS A 274 -12.07 -15.49 -25.91
C CYS A 274 -12.75 -15.57 -27.28
#